data_AF-A0A933TCG4-F1
#
_entry.id   AF-A0A933TCG4-F1
#
_cell.length_a   1.000
_cell.length_b   1.000
_cell.length_c   1.000
_cell.angle_alpha   90.00
_cell.angle_beta   90.00
_cell.angle_gamma   90.00
#
_symmetry.space_group_name_H-M   'P 1'
#
loop_
_entity.id
_entity.type
_entity.pdbx_description
1 polymer ?
#
loop_
_entity_poly.entity_id
_entity_poly.type
_entity_poly.pdbx_seq_one_letter_code
_entity_poly.pdbx_strand_id
1 'polypeptide(L)' 'KEETIKKRLEVYNAQTAPLIDYYGKKNILKSVSGTGSIDDIFKKVCDALGLK' A
#
# COMPACT_ATOMS: atom_id res chain seq x y z
N LYS A 1 -6.51 -26.18 8.54
CA LYS A 1 -6.79 -24.72 8.62
C LYS A 1 -5.54 -23.86 8.32
N GLU A 2 -4.54 -24.39 7.60
CA GLU A 2 -3.34 -23.65 7.17
C GLU A 2 -3.43 -23.23 5.69
N GLU A 3 -4.09 -24.05 4.88
CA GLU A 3 -4.32 -23.80 3.44
C GLU A 3 -4.99 -22.46 3.16
N THR A 4 -5.93 -22.00 3.99
CA THR A 4 -6.63 -20.73 3.78
C THR A 4 -5.71 -19.52 3.91
N ILE A 5 -4.69 -19.60 4.77
CA ILE A 5 -3.71 -18.52 4.99
C ILE A 5 -2.74 -18.49 3.80
N LYS A 6 -2.25 -19.65 3.36
CA LYS A 6 -1.43 -19.76 2.14
C LYS A 6 -2.16 -19.22 0.92
N LYS A 7 -3.44 -19.59 0.74
CA LYS A 7 -4.23 -19.13 -0.41
C LYS A 7 -4.45 -17.62 -0.41
N ARG A 8 -4.63 -17.00 0.76
CA ARG A 8 -4.72 -15.53 0.87
C ARG A 8 -3.40 -14.83 0.54
N LEU A 9 -2.27 -15.38 0.99
CA LEU A 9 -0.94 -14.86 0.66
C LEU A 9 -0.60 -15.04 -0.82
N GLU A 10 -0.95 -16.19 -1.42
CA GLU A 10 -0.76 -16.45 -2.85
C GLU A 10 -1.60 -15.49 -3.70
N VAL A 11 -2.89 -15.29 -3.37
CA VAL A 11 -3.75 -14.35 -4.08
C VAL A 11 -3.23 -12.91 -3.96
N TYR A 12 -2.77 -12.50 -2.77
CA TYR A 12 -2.18 -11.17 -2.57
C TYR A 12 -0.91 -10.97 -3.42
N ASN A 13 -0.02 -11.96 -3.45
CA ASN A 13 1.19 -11.90 -4.26
C ASN A 13 0.90 -11.95 -5.77
N ALA A 14 -0.10 -12.71 -6.20
CA ALA A 14 -0.44 -12.87 -7.61
C ALA A 14 -1.22 -11.68 -8.18
N GLN A 15 -2.12 -11.07 -7.39
CA GLN A 15 -3.05 -10.05 -7.88
C GLN A 15 -2.80 -8.65 -7.32
N THR A 16 -2.32 -8.55 -6.08
CA THR A 16 -2.16 -7.25 -5.41
C THR A 16 -0.75 -6.70 -5.53
N ALA A 17 0.29 -7.55 -5.46
CA ALA A 17 1.68 -7.11 -5.60
C ALA A 17 2.01 -6.49 -6.98
N PRO A 18 1.51 -6.99 -8.13
CA PRO A 18 1.78 -6.39 -9.44
C PRO A 18 1.17 -4.99 -9.59
N LEU A 19 0.11 -4.67 -8.83
CA LEU A 19 -0.51 -3.35 -8.85
C LEU A 19 0.45 -2.28 -8.33
N ILE A 20 1.31 -2.62 -7.36
CA ILE A 20 2.34 -1.70 -6.83
C ILE A 20 3.31 -1.32 -7.96
N ASP A 21 3.79 -2.29 -8.72
CA ASP A 21 4.69 -2.06 -9.86
C ASP A 21 4.00 -1.27 -10.99
N TYR A 22 2.73 -1.60 -11.27
CA TYR A 22 1.90 -0.90 -12.26
C TYR A 22 1.70 0.58 -11.92
N TYR A 23 1.31 0.88 -10.67
CA TYR A 23 1.13 2.25 -10.20
C TYR A 23 2.47 2.98 -10.02
N GLY A 24 3.54 2.26 -9.66
CA GLY A 24 4.90 2.77 -9.55
C GLY A 24 5.45 3.26 -10.89
N LYS A 25 5.30 2.45 -11.95
CA LYS A 25 5.68 2.83 -13.32
C LYS A 25 4.93 4.06 -13.85
N LYS A 26 3.68 4.24 -13.41
CA LYS A 26 2.86 5.42 -13.74
C LYS A 26 3.22 6.67 -12.94
N ASN A 27 4.20 6.62 -12.03
CA ASN A 27 4.60 7.73 -11.16
C ASN A 27 3.47 8.29 -10.25
N ILE A 28 2.34 7.57 -10.14
CA ILE A 28 1.19 7.95 -9.30
C ILE A 28 1.19 7.22 -7.95
N LEU A 29 2.03 6.20 -7.78
CA LEU A 29 2.19 5.52 -6.50
C LEU A 29 2.85 6.48 -5.49
N LYS A 30 2.10 6.82 -4.45
CA LYS A 30 2.62 7.53 -3.27
C LYS A 30 2.73 6.54 -2.12
N SER A 31 3.95 6.18 -1.74
CA SER A 31 4.19 5.32 -0.58
C SER A 31 4.29 6.16 0.68
N VAL A 32 3.37 5.95 1.63
CA VAL A 32 3.38 6.63 2.93
C VAL A 32 3.75 5.62 4.02
N SER A 33 4.67 6.01 4.91
CA SER A 33 5.08 5.16 6.04
C SER A 33 3.95 5.08 7.08
N GLY A 34 3.40 3.88 7.29
CA GLY A 34 2.35 3.60 8.27
C GLY A 34 2.84 3.40 9.71
N THR A 35 4.08 3.81 10.01
CA THR A 35 4.71 3.69 11.33
C THR A 35 4.70 5.04 12.06
N GLY A 36 4.17 5.05 13.28
CA GLY A 36 4.07 6.24 14.13
C GLY A 36 2.64 6.49 14.63
N SER A 37 2.39 7.72 15.08
CA SER A 37 1.07 8.17 15.53
C SER A 37 0.09 8.35 14.36
N ILE A 38 -1.20 8.14 14.62
CA ILE A 38 -2.26 8.25 13.62
C ILE A 38 -2.28 9.65 12.97
N ASP A 39 -2.16 10.72 13.76
CA ASP A 39 -2.07 12.10 13.26
C ASP A 39 -0.88 12.30 12.32
N ASP A 40 0.27 11.73 12.64
CA ASP A 40 1.49 11.80 11.83
C ASP A 40 1.31 11.09 10.49
N ILE A 41 0.67 9.91 10.51
CA ILE A 41 0.35 9.14 9.31
C ILE A 41 -0.66 9.90 8.47
N PHE A 42 -1.72 10.44 9.07
CA PHE A 42 -2.75 11.20 8.36
C PHE A 42 -2.17 12.43 7.67
N LYS A 43 -1.32 13.19 8.38
CA LYS A 43 -0.64 14.35 7.81
C LYS A 43 0.25 13.97 6.62
N LYS A 44 1.03 12.89 6.74
CA LYS A 44 1.85 12.36 5.63
C LYS A 44 1.00 11.92 4.43
N VAL A 45 -0.20 11.38 4.65
CA VAL A 45 -1.14 11.03 3.58
C VAL A 45 -1.69 12.29 2.90
N CYS A 46 -2.10 13.31 3.65
CA CYS A 46 -2.54 14.59 3.10
C CYS A 46 -1.44 15.27 2.27
N ASP A 47 -0.21 15.31 2.79
CA ASP A 47 0.96 15.86 2.10
C ASP A 47 1.27 15.10 0.81
N ALA A 48 1.19 13.77 0.83
CA ALA A 48 1.42 12.93 -0.34
C ALA A 48 0.39 13.13 -1.46
N LEU A 49 -0.84 13.52 -1.09
CA LEU A 49 -1.94 13.84 -2.01
C LEU A 49 -1.94 15.32 -2.45
N GLY A 50 -1.07 16.16 -1.90
CA GLY A 50 -1.02 17.59 -2.22
C GLY A 50 -2.19 18.40 -1.66
N LEU A 51 -2.88 17.85 -0.66
CA LEU A 51 -3.91 18.56 0.10
C LEU A 51 -3.19 19.51 1.07
N LYS A 52 -2.96 20.75 0.62
CA LYS A 52 -2.46 21.85 1.46
C LYS A 52 -3.57 22.46 2.29
#